data_AF-A0A066XIW2-F1
#
_entry.id   AF-A0A066XIW2-F1
#
_cell.length_a   1.000
_cell.length_b   1.000
_cell.length_c   1.000
_cell.angle_alpha   90.00
_cell.angle_beta   90.00
_cell.angle_gamma   90.00
#
_symmetry.space_group_name_H-M   'P 1'
#
loop_
_entity.id
_entity.type
_entity.pdbx_description
1 polymer ?
#
loop_
_entity_poly.entity_id
_entity_poly.type
_entity_poly.pdbx_seq_one_letter_code
_entity_poly.pdbx_strand_id
1 'polypeptide(L)'
;MDAITQAILNRSKLEVETIQISNPTTESFIMTIVSRVTGTGPMGATMAPMTVDMMFNGGCFGKLGLPEVKTKSGGTEVVVRDQLITIVDRNAFRAFVKAIMCDQQLVLHLDNGDCTIKALGLSAKVKYAKDVPLIGMGGPKIAQINTQERGSGIVNTMKVYNPSPLEIDHGVSMFEIRNESGEVLAELKGDLKIVKGDFETTFQGSINKGAKASDKARLVGLGTQESNWCNETIKFIDVPFSLSPQFASML
;
A
#
# COMPACT_ATOMS: atom_id res chain seq x y z
N MET A 1 26.76 17.26 22.01
CA MET A 1 25.42 16.62 22.21
C MET A 1 24.87 16.14 20.89
N ASP A 2 24.87 17.00 19.88
CA ASP A 2 24.34 16.73 18.53
C ASP A 2 24.85 15.42 17.92
N ALA A 3 26.15 15.14 17.99
CA ALA A 3 26.71 13.88 17.48
C ALA A 3 26.16 12.62 18.18
N ILE A 4 25.91 12.67 19.49
CA ILE A 4 25.35 11.55 20.25
C ILE A 4 23.87 11.39 19.91
N THR A 5 23.11 12.50 19.91
CA THR A 5 21.70 12.48 19.53
C THR A 5 21.51 11.99 18.10
N GLN A 6 22.37 12.42 17.17
CA GLN A 6 22.39 11.95 15.79
C GLN A 6 22.70 10.45 15.70
N ALA A 7 23.68 9.96 16.47
CA ALA A 7 24.00 8.53 16.49
C ALA A 7 22.83 7.68 17.02
N ILE A 8 22.11 8.16 18.04
CA ILE A 8 20.90 7.50 18.57
C ILE A 8 19.79 7.53 17.51
N LEU A 9 19.56 8.67 16.85
CA LEU A 9 18.56 8.81 15.80
C LEU A 9 18.83 7.85 14.63
N ASN A 10 20.08 7.76 14.20
CA ASN A 10 20.47 6.87 13.10
C ASN A 10 20.21 5.40 13.46
N ARG A 11 20.50 5.01 14.72
CA ARG A 11 20.33 3.63 15.22
C ARG A 11 18.91 3.27 15.66
N SER A 12 18.03 4.25 15.82
CA SER A 12 16.62 3.99 16.15
C SER A 12 15.96 3.15 15.05
N LYS A 13 14.81 2.54 15.33
CA LYS A 13 14.02 1.80 14.33
C LYS A 13 12.67 2.45 14.18
N LEU A 14 12.21 2.54 12.93
CA LEU A 14 10.85 2.95 12.58
C LEU A 14 10.19 1.74 11.91
N GLU A 15 9.18 1.20 12.56
CA GLU A 15 8.40 0.06 12.06
C GLU A 15 7.00 0.57 11.70
N VAL A 16 6.60 0.39 10.45
CA VAL A 16 5.28 0.84 9.98
C VAL A 16 4.27 -0.26 10.21
N GLU A 17 3.19 0.07 10.93
CA GLU A 17 2.12 -0.87 11.22
C GLU A 17 1.04 -0.83 10.14
N THR A 18 0.64 0.38 9.73
CA THR A 18 -0.36 0.60 8.69
C THR A 18 -0.08 1.90 7.91
N ILE A 19 -0.29 1.87 6.60
CA ILE A 19 -0.35 3.02 5.70
C ILE A 19 -1.72 2.96 5.02
N GLN A 20 -2.59 3.92 5.29
CA GLN A 20 -3.89 4.04 4.65
C GLN A 20 -3.86 5.16 3.62
N ILE A 21 -4.24 4.84 2.39
CA ILE A 21 -4.35 5.79 1.29
C ILE A 21 -5.82 5.86 0.86
N SER A 22 -6.35 7.07 0.82
CA SER A 22 -7.73 7.36 0.42
C SER A 22 -7.81 8.64 -0.44
N ASN A 23 -8.99 8.87 -1.02
CA ASN A 23 -9.29 10.03 -1.86
C ASN A 23 -8.22 10.30 -2.93
N PRO A 24 -7.86 9.30 -3.75
CA PRO A 24 -6.89 9.47 -4.82
C PRO A 24 -7.38 10.47 -5.87
N THR A 25 -6.52 11.41 -6.25
CA THR A 25 -6.71 12.27 -7.42
C THR A 25 -5.67 11.90 -8.48
N THR A 26 -5.49 12.71 -9.54
CA THR A 26 -4.36 12.48 -10.46
C THR A 26 -3.02 12.88 -9.82
N GLU A 27 -3.02 13.86 -8.92
CA GLU A 27 -1.80 14.53 -8.42
C GLU A 27 -1.66 14.45 -6.89
N SER A 28 -2.59 13.79 -6.19
CA SER A 28 -2.59 13.74 -4.73
C SER A 28 -3.36 12.55 -4.16
N PHE A 29 -3.22 12.37 -2.85
CA PHE A 29 -4.04 11.45 -2.05
C PHE A 29 -4.00 11.86 -0.57
N ILE A 30 -4.94 11.36 0.22
CA ILE A 30 -4.91 11.47 1.68
C ILE A 30 -4.19 10.25 2.25
N MET A 31 -3.27 10.48 3.18
CA MET A 31 -2.47 9.44 3.81
C MET A 31 -2.55 9.49 5.33
N THR A 32 -2.82 8.33 5.92
CA THR A 32 -2.68 8.10 7.37
C THR A 32 -1.63 7.02 7.59
N ILE A 33 -0.67 7.27 8.49
CA ILE A 33 0.38 6.32 8.85
C ILE A 33 0.35 6.07 10.35
N VAL A 34 0.31 4.79 10.73
CA VAL A 34 0.57 4.33 12.10
C VAL A 34 1.90 3.61 12.10
N SER A 35 2.78 4.00 13.01
CA SER A 35 4.12 3.44 13.12
C SER A 35 4.59 3.39 14.56
N ARG A 36 5.59 2.57 14.82
CA ARG A 36 6.25 2.45 16.11
C ARG A 36 7.73 2.77 15.98
N VAL A 37 8.21 3.68 16.82
CA VAL A 37 9.62 4.03 16.91
C VAL A 37 10.23 3.39 18.15
N THR A 38 11.35 2.70 18.00
CA THR A 38 12.10 2.06 19.11
C THR A 38 13.59 2.42 19.04
N GLY A 39 14.34 2.10 20.10
CA GLY A 39 15.79 2.37 20.14
C GLY A 39 16.15 3.85 20.23
N THR A 40 15.26 4.69 20.76
CA THR A 40 15.42 6.16 20.87
C THR A 40 16.26 6.59 22.08
N GLY A 41 17.06 5.68 22.62
CA GLY A 41 17.85 5.87 23.84
C GLY A 41 17.08 5.58 25.14
N PRO A 42 17.79 5.59 26.28
CA PRO A 42 17.21 5.22 27.58
C PRO A 42 16.31 6.32 28.17
N MET A 43 16.50 7.58 27.74
CA MET A 43 15.77 8.75 28.26
C MET A 43 14.70 9.18 27.26
N GLY A 44 13.57 9.66 27.79
CA GLY A 44 12.54 10.28 26.95
C GLY A 44 13.02 11.58 26.34
N ALA A 45 12.68 11.81 25.07
CA ALA A 45 13.03 13.00 24.32
C ALA A 45 11.83 13.51 23.52
N THR A 46 11.80 14.80 23.22
CA THR A 46 10.79 15.41 22.35
C THR A 46 11.45 15.78 21.04
N MET A 47 11.03 15.13 19.95
CA MET A 47 11.39 15.47 18.58
C MET A 47 10.41 16.50 18.05
N ALA A 48 10.89 17.67 17.63
CA ALA A 48 10.04 18.71 17.06
C ALA A 48 9.39 18.25 15.74
N PRO A 49 8.20 18.78 15.39
CA PRO A 49 7.60 18.54 14.08
C PRO A 49 8.54 18.93 12.95
N MET A 50 8.48 18.21 11.83
CA MET A 50 9.29 18.49 10.65
C MET A 50 8.60 18.01 9.38
N THR A 51 9.11 18.41 8.23
CA THR A 51 8.76 17.83 6.93
C THR A 51 9.93 17.00 6.43
N VAL A 52 9.63 15.82 5.90
CA VAL A 52 10.59 14.92 5.26
C VAL A 52 10.17 14.62 3.83
N ASP A 53 11.15 14.29 3.00
CA ASP A 53 10.92 13.78 1.66
C ASP A 53 10.66 12.28 1.72
N MET A 54 9.64 11.82 1.00
CA MET A 54 9.39 10.39 0.76
C MET A 54 10.07 10.00 -0.54
N MET A 55 11.13 9.21 -0.40
CA MET A 55 12.02 8.84 -1.50
C MET A 55 11.89 7.35 -1.83
N PHE A 56 11.79 7.03 -3.12
CA PHE A 56 11.82 5.67 -3.61
C PHE A 56 12.61 5.59 -4.92
N ASN A 57 13.51 4.61 -5.04
CA ASN A 57 14.42 4.46 -6.20
C ASN A 57 15.15 5.75 -6.61
N GLY A 58 15.56 6.55 -5.61
CA GLY A 58 16.29 7.81 -5.83
C GLY A 58 15.42 9.03 -6.19
N GLY A 59 14.11 8.86 -6.40
CA GLY A 59 13.18 9.96 -6.67
C GLY A 59 12.33 10.33 -5.45
N CYS A 60 12.14 11.63 -5.21
CA CYS A 60 11.20 12.15 -4.22
C CYS A 60 9.80 12.13 -4.82
N PHE A 61 8.89 11.33 -4.28
CA PHE A 61 7.53 11.25 -4.80
C PHE A 61 6.51 12.09 -4.03
N GLY A 62 6.85 12.54 -2.82
CA GLY A 62 5.99 13.39 -2.01
C GLY A 62 6.67 13.87 -0.74
N LYS A 63 6.00 14.76 -0.01
CA LYS A 63 6.48 15.28 1.28
C LYS A 63 5.54 14.85 2.40
N LEU A 64 6.12 14.42 3.51
CA LEU A 64 5.40 13.94 4.69
C LEU A 64 5.67 14.87 5.87
N GLY A 65 4.61 15.30 6.55
CA GLY A 65 4.69 16.06 7.79
C GLY A 65 4.73 15.11 8.97
N LEU A 66 5.85 15.09 9.69
CA LEU A 66 5.97 14.32 10.91
C LEU A 66 5.56 15.20 12.10
N PRO A 67 4.67 14.71 12.99
CA PRO A 67 4.23 15.46 14.16
C PRO A 67 5.36 15.55 15.21
N GLU A 68 5.10 16.30 16.27
CA GLU A 68 5.94 16.20 17.47
C GLU A 68 5.85 14.77 18.03
N VAL A 69 7.01 14.18 18.34
CA VAL A 69 7.08 12.82 18.91
C VAL A 69 7.76 12.88 20.27
N LYS A 70 7.06 12.40 21.31
CA LYS A 70 7.60 12.26 22.66
C LYS A 70 8.00 10.81 22.90
N THR A 71 9.29 10.55 22.79
CA THR A 71 9.82 9.19 22.89
C THR A 71 9.88 8.69 24.33
N LYS A 72 9.77 7.37 24.49
CA LYS A 72 10.00 6.65 25.75
C LYS A 72 10.88 5.42 25.50
N SER A 73 11.57 4.94 26.54
CA SER A 73 12.51 3.81 26.43
C SER A 73 11.88 2.52 25.91
N GLY A 74 10.59 2.27 26.19
CA GLY A 74 9.83 1.12 25.70
C GLY A 74 9.30 1.22 24.26
N GLY A 75 9.68 2.28 23.52
CA GLY A 75 9.16 2.58 22.19
C GLY A 75 7.87 3.39 22.20
N THR A 76 7.59 4.06 21.10
CA THR A 76 6.56 5.11 20.98
C THR A 76 5.79 4.93 19.70
N GLU A 77 4.46 4.94 19.78
CA GLU A 77 3.60 5.01 18.60
C GLU A 77 3.62 6.43 18.02
N VAL A 78 3.70 6.54 16.72
CA VAL A 78 3.65 7.78 15.95
C VAL A 78 2.54 7.65 14.92
N VAL A 79 1.59 8.58 14.97
CA VAL A 79 0.45 8.61 14.06
C VAL A 79 0.45 9.92 13.26
N VAL A 80 0.57 9.79 11.94
CA VAL A 80 0.29 10.87 10.98
C VAL A 80 -1.15 10.65 10.50
N ARG A 81 -2.04 11.63 10.68
CA ARG A 81 -3.45 11.50 10.33
C ARG A 81 -3.82 12.40 9.16
N ASP A 82 -4.52 11.82 8.19
CA ASP A 82 -5.27 12.47 7.12
C ASP A 82 -4.48 13.57 6.40
N GLN A 83 -3.19 13.32 6.15
CA GLN A 83 -2.35 14.29 5.51
C GLN A 83 -2.53 14.24 4.00
N LEU A 84 -2.79 15.39 3.38
CA LEU A 84 -2.76 15.52 1.94
C LEU A 84 -1.31 15.41 1.44
N ILE A 85 -1.05 14.41 0.62
CA ILE A 85 0.23 14.21 -0.06
C ILE A 85 0.06 14.65 -1.51
N THR A 86 0.89 15.59 -1.94
CA THR A 86 1.03 15.95 -3.36
C THR A 86 2.10 15.06 -3.99
N ILE A 87 1.78 14.50 -5.15
CA ILE A 87 2.70 13.71 -5.96
C ILE A 87 3.60 14.67 -6.71
N VAL A 88 4.88 14.72 -6.37
CA VAL A 88 5.84 15.64 -7.00
C VAL A 88 6.69 14.97 -8.08
N ASP A 89 6.79 13.64 -8.05
CA ASP A 89 7.35 12.80 -9.11
C ASP A 89 6.46 11.58 -9.31
N ARG A 90 5.71 11.58 -10.41
CA ARG A 90 4.77 10.51 -10.76
C ARG A 90 5.47 9.19 -11.06
N ASN A 91 6.68 9.21 -11.60
CA ASN A 91 7.42 7.98 -11.90
C ASN A 91 7.91 7.32 -10.62
N ALA A 92 8.47 8.10 -9.69
CA ALA A 92 8.88 7.60 -8.39
C ALA A 92 7.68 7.09 -7.57
N PHE A 93 6.56 7.83 -7.58
CA PHE A 93 5.32 7.40 -6.93
C PHE A 93 4.80 6.07 -7.50
N ARG A 94 4.71 5.99 -8.84
CA ARG A 94 4.23 4.79 -9.53
C ARG A 94 5.15 3.58 -9.27
N ALA A 95 6.46 3.81 -9.20
CA ALA A 95 7.43 2.78 -8.84
C ALA A 95 7.21 2.30 -7.39
N PHE A 96 6.97 3.22 -6.45
CA PHE A 96 6.66 2.87 -5.06
C PHE A 96 5.39 2.02 -4.96
N VAL A 97 4.27 2.47 -5.56
CA VAL A 97 3.00 1.73 -5.53
C VAL A 97 3.14 0.35 -6.18
N LYS A 98 3.86 0.27 -7.31
CA LYS A 98 4.15 -1.03 -7.94
C LYS A 98 4.93 -1.95 -7.01
N ALA A 99 6.01 -1.45 -6.40
CA ALA A 99 6.87 -2.25 -5.53
C ALA A 99 6.11 -2.78 -4.30
N ILE A 100 5.33 -1.93 -3.63
CA ILE A 100 4.57 -2.38 -2.45
C ILE A 100 3.44 -3.36 -2.79
N MET A 101 2.91 -3.32 -4.03
CA MET A 101 1.90 -4.29 -4.49
C MET A 101 2.51 -5.61 -5.02
N CYS A 102 3.66 -5.55 -5.68
CA CYS A 102 4.20 -6.68 -6.45
C CYS A 102 5.41 -7.35 -5.78
N ASP A 103 6.23 -6.60 -5.05
CA ASP A 103 7.46 -7.11 -4.46
C ASP A 103 7.18 -7.71 -3.06
N GLN A 104 8.07 -8.59 -2.60
CA GLN A 104 7.96 -9.19 -1.25
C GLN A 104 8.37 -8.20 -0.15
N GLN A 105 9.29 -7.28 -0.48
CA GLN A 105 9.82 -6.30 0.44
C GLN A 105 10.35 -5.10 -0.36
N LEU A 106 10.33 -3.93 0.26
CA LEU A 106 10.90 -2.71 -0.28
C LEU A 106 11.42 -1.82 0.85
N VAL A 107 12.21 -0.82 0.50
CA VAL A 107 12.66 0.22 1.44
C VAL A 107 12.16 1.57 0.96
N LEU A 108 11.32 2.21 1.77
CA LEU A 108 10.99 3.62 1.62
C LEU A 108 12.04 4.43 2.39
N HIS A 109 12.60 5.47 1.79
CA HIS A 109 13.51 6.36 2.53
C HIS A 109 12.76 7.64 2.90
N LEU A 110 12.83 8.02 4.17
CA LEU A 110 12.45 9.36 4.64
C LEU A 110 13.72 10.18 4.75
N ASP A 111 13.84 11.29 4.03
CA ASP A 111 15.07 12.07 3.94
C ASP A 111 14.83 13.57 4.09
N ASN A 112 15.92 14.36 4.10
CA ASN A 112 15.91 15.83 4.13
C ASN A 112 15.14 16.45 5.30
N GLY A 113 15.02 15.74 6.43
CA GLY A 113 14.38 16.27 7.63
C GLY A 113 15.35 17.08 8.49
N ASP A 114 15.08 18.37 8.67
CA ASP A 114 15.75 19.19 9.67
C ASP A 114 14.94 19.22 10.96
N CYS A 115 15.54 18.75 12.07
CA CYS A 115 14.82 18.62 13.33
C CYS A 115 15.65 19.08 14.54
N THR A 116 14.95 19.50 15.59
CA THR A 116 15.50 19.70 16.92
C THR A 116 14.92 18.68 17.88
N ILE A 117 15.79 17.98 18.61
CA ILE A 117 15.40 17.04 19.66
C ILE A 117 15.76 17.63 21.02
N LYS A 118 14.82 17.58 21.96
CA LYS A 118 14.98 18.08 23.33
C LYS A 118 14.89 16.95 24.36
N ALA A 119 15.84 16.90 25.29
CA ALA A 119 15.81 15.96 26.41
C ALA A 119 16.51 16.59 27.62
N LEU A 120 15.93 16.44 28.82
CA LEU A 120 16.53 16.91 30.09
C LEU A 120 17.00 18.38 30.07
N GLY A 121 16.22 19.28 29.46
CA GLY A 121 16.55 20.71 29.35
C GLY A 121 17.60 21.05 28.29
N LEU A 122 18.13 20.05 27.58
CA LEU A 122 19.13 20.20 26.54
C LEU A 122 18.48 20.03 25.16
N SER A 123 19.06 20.67 24.13
CA SER A 123 18.56 20.64 22.75
C SER A 123 19.69 20.24 21.80
N ALA A 124 19.36 19.47 20.77
CA ALA A 124 20.28 19.06 19.72
C ALA A 124 19.64 19.24 18.35
N LYS A 125 20.39 19.79 17.39
CA LYS A 125 19.99 19.82 15.97
C LYS A 125 20.45 18.53 15.30
N VAL A 126 19.58 17.92 14.51
CA VAL A 126 19.84 16.65 13.83
C VAL A 126 19.30 16.67 12.41
N LYS A 127 19.92 15.86 11.56
CA LYS A 127 19.40 15.53 10.23
C LYS A 127 18.66 14.20 10.32
N TYR A 128 17.36 14.23 10.08
CA TYR A 128 16.53 13.05 10.02
C TYR A 128 16.59 12.43 8.63
N ALA A 129 17.15 11.23 8.59
CA ALA A 129 17.10 10.34 7.43
C ALA A 129 16.90 8.91 7.95
N LYS A 130 15.88 8.20 7.44
CA LYS A 130 15.53 6.84 7.89
C LYS A 130 15.19 5.94 6.71
N ASP A 131 15.78 4.75 6.74
CA ASP A 131 15.31 3.62 5.95
C ASP A 131 14.11 2.99 6.65
N VAL A 132 13.02 2.87 5.91
CA VAL A 132 11.75 2.30 6.37
C VAL A 132 11.52 1.00 5.60
N PRO A 133 11.96 -0.14 6.15
CA PRO A 133 11.70 -1.44 5.53
C PRO A 133 10.20 -1.73 5.60
N LEU A 134 9.62 -2.10 4.46
CA LEU A 134 8.22 -2.45 4.32
C LEU A 134 8.11 -3.86 3.76
N ILE A 135 7.21 -4.65 4.33
CA ILE A 135 6.74 -5.89 3.71
C ILE A 135 5.83 -5.47 2.54
N GLY A 136 6.14 -5.96 1.34
CA GLY A 136 5.27 -5.78 0.18
C GLY A 136 4.23 -6.89 0.09
N MET A 137 3.21 -6.71 -0.74
CA MET A 137 2.12 -7.67 -0.88
C MET A 137 2.55 -8.94 -1.63
N GLY A 138 3.62 -8.86 -2.44
CA GLY A 138 4.16 -10.00 -3.18
C GLY A 138 3.26 -10.49 -4.32
N GLY A 139 2.40 -9.62 -4.85
CA GLY A 139 1.23 -9.99 -5.65
C GLY A 139 0.09 -10.46 -4.75
N PRO A 140 -1.14 -9.90 -4.87
CA PRO A 140 -2.24 -10.30 -4.00
C PRO A 140 -2.49 -11.81 -4.12
N LYS A 141 -2.45 -12.52 -2.99
CA LYS A 141 -2.83 -13.94 -2.96
C LYS A 141 -4.35 -14.01 -2.95
N ILE A 142 -4.93 -14.49 -4.03
CA ILE A 142 -6.38 -14.54 -4.20
C ILE A 142 -6.88 -15.98 -4.23
N ALA A 143 -8.08 -16.18 -3.69
CA ALA A 143 -8.82 -17.42 -3.79
C ALA A 143 -10.27 -17.10 -4.14
N GLN A 144 -10.82 -17.79 -5.11
CA GLN A 144 -12.22 -17.67 -5.47
C GLN A 144 -13.07 -18.45 -4.46
N ILE A 145 -13.93 -17.74 -3.72
CA ILE A 145 -14.78 -18.34 -2.69
C ILE A 145 -16.07 -18.86 -3.31
N ASN A 146 -16.69 -18.05 -4.17
CA ASN A 146 -18.01 -18.34 -4.69
C ASN A 146 -18.25 -17.65 -6.03
N THR A 147 -19.09 -18.24 -6.87
CA THR A 147 -19.64 -17.60 -8.07
C THR A 147 -21.09 -18.01 -8.23
N GLN A 148 -21.96 -17.02 -8.38
CA GLN A 148 -23.39 -17.23 -8.52
C GLN A 148 -23.90 -16.50 -9.76
N GLU A 149 -24.79 -17.13 -10.52
CA GLU A 149 -25.54 -16.43 -11.56
C GLU A 149 -26.48 -15.40 -10.93
N ARG A 150 -26.56 -14.21 -11.54
CA ARG A 150 -27.48 -13.14 -11.14
C ARG A 150 -28.01 -12.45 -12.38
N GLY A 151 -29.26 -12.77 -12.74
CA GLY A 151 -29.86 -12.29 -13.99
C GLY A 151 -29.07 -12.83 -15.19
N SER A 152 -28.61 -11.94 -16.08
CA SER A 152 -27.77 -12.30 -17.22
C SER A 152 -26.27 -12.34 -16.92
N GLY A 153 -25.85 -12.06 -15.67
CA GLY A 153 -24.45 -11.97 -15.27
C GLY A 153 -24.11 -12.89 -14.10
N ILE A 154 -22.98 -12.60 -13.46
CA ILE A 154 -22.49 -13.30 -12.27
C ILE A 154 -22.15 -12.34 -11.14
N VAL A 155 -22.13 -12.90 -9.93
CA VAL A 155 -21.50 -12.32 -8.74
C VAL A 155 -20.36 -13.25 -8.34
N ASN A 156 -19.14 -12.71 -8.33
CA ASN A 156 -17.91 -13.43 -7.99
C ASN A 156 -17.36 -12.89 -6.67
N THR A 157 -17.21 -13.76 -5.67
CA THR A 157 -16.60 -13.40 -4.39
C THR A 157 -15.20 -13.98 -4.31
N MET A 158 -14.23 -13.11 -4.02
CA MET A 158 -12.82 -13.46 -3.88
C MET A 158 -12.35 -13.14 -2.46
N LYS A 159 -11.57 -14.05 -1.89
CA LYS A 159 -10.75 -13.80 -0.70
C LYS A 159 -9.37 -13.35 -1.16
N VAL A 160 -8.86 -12.31 -0.53
CA VAL A 160 -7.53 -11.73 -0.81
C VAL A 160 -6.74 -11.69 0.50
N TYR A 161 -5.46 -12.04 0.43
CA TYR A 161 -4.52 -11.86 1.53
C TYR A 161 -3.46 -10.83 1.18
N ASN A 162 -3.34 -9.80 2.02
CA ASN A 162 -2.36 -8.73 1.91
C ASN A 162 -1.47 -8.68 3.18
N PRO A 163 -0.20 -9.14 3.12
CA PRO A 163 0.72 -9.06 4.26
C PRO A 163 1.32 -7.67 4.48
N SER A 164 1.21 -6.77 3.50
CA SER A 164 1.80 -5.43 3.58
C SER A 164 1.05 -4.54 4.58
N PRO A 165 1.68 -3.48 5.11
CA PRO A 165 0.96 -2.49 5.92
C PRO A 165 0.05 -1.58 5.08
N LEU A 166 0.03 -1.72 3.75
CA LEU A 166 -0.66 -0.81 2.86
C LEU A 166 -2.14 -1.15 2.72
N GLU A 167 -2.97 -0.11 2.83
CA GLU A 167 -4.38 -0.13 2.52
C GLU A 167 -4.69 0.95 1.49
N ILE A 168 -5.35 0.59 0.39
CA ILE A 168 -5.72 1.52 -0.69
C ILE A 168 -7.18 1.31 -1.07
N ASP A 169 -7.92 2.41 -1.12
CA ASP A 169 -9.21 2.46 -1.79
C ASP A 169 -9.02 2.72 -3.30
N HIS A 170 -9.28 1.71 -4.12
CA HIS A 170 -9.24 1.84 -5.59
C HIS A 170 -10.62 2.24 -6.16
N GLY A 171 -11.65 2.34 -5.33
CA GLY A 171 -13.04 2.52 -5.76
C GLY A 171 -13.50 1.40 -6.69
N VAL A 172 -14.42 1.75 -7.58
CA VAL A 172 -14.97 0.81 -8.57
C VAL A 172 -13.88 0.42 -9.58
N SER A 173 -13.39 -0.80 -9.45
CA SER A 173 -12.31 -1.38 -10.25
C SER A 173 -12.86 -2.38 -11.27
N MET A 174 -12.16 -2.53 -12.39
CA MET A 174 -12.49 -3.45 -13.48
C MET A 174 -11.37 -4.46 -13.67
N PHE A 175 -11.77 -5.72 -13.84
CA PHE A 175 -10.88 -6.85 -13.98
C PHE A 175 -11.34 -7.79 -15.09
N GLU A 176 -10.40 -8.56 -15.60
CA GLU A 176 -10.67 -9.77 -16.36
C GLU A 176 -10.13 -10.99 -15.63
N ILE A 177 -10.86 -12.10 -15.73
CA ILE A 177 -10.31 -13.42 -15.50
C ILE A 177 -9.85 -13.94 -16.85
N ARG A 178 -8.55 -14.25 -17.00
CA ARG A 178 -7.97 -14.81 -18.23
C ARG A 178 -7.40 -16.21 -17.99
N ASN A 179 -7.52 -17.11 -18.96
CA ASN A 179 -6.77 -18.37 -18.92
C ASN A 179 -5.28 -18.16 -19.25
N GLU A 180 -4.48 -19.23 -19.18
CA GLU A 180 -3.03 -19.17 -19.44
C GLU A 180 -2.69 -18.74 -20.89
N SER A 181 -3.59 -18.93 -21.85
CA SER A 181 -3.43 -18.44 -23.23
C SER A 181 -3.81 -16.96 -23.42
N GLY A 182 -4.34 -16.32 -22.38
CA GLY A 182 -4.78 -14.93 -22.41
C GLY A 182 -6.22 -14.72 -22.90
N GLU A 183 -6.97 -15.80 -23.16
CA GLU A 183 -8.40 -15.71 -23.49
C GLU A 183 -9.20 -15.25 -22.26
N VAL A 184 -10.13 -14.32 -22.48
CA VAL A 184 -11.01 -13.78 -21.44
C VAL A 184 -12.12 -14.77 -21.10
N LEU A 185 -12.15 -15.19 -19.84
CA LEU A 185 -13.14 -16.10 -19.27
C LEU A 185 -14.31 -15.33 -18.64
N ALA A 186 -14.02 -14.19 -18.01
CA ALA A 186 -15.03 -13.29 -17.47
C ALA A 186 -14.52 -11.85 -17.36
N GLU A 187 -15.46 -10.92 -17.43
CA GLU A 187 -15.26 -9.50 -17.10
C GLU A 187 -15.91 -9.23 -15.76
N LEU A 188 -15.20 -8.51 -14.88
CA LEU A 188 -15.60 -8.24 -13.50
C LEU A 188 -15.51 -6.74 -13.21
N LYS A 189 -16.44 -6.24 -12.40
CA LYS A 189 -16.50 -4.85 -11.94
C LYS A 189 -17.06 -4.77 -10.52
N GLY A 190 -16.45 -3.94 -9.68
CA GLY A 190 -16.94 -3.70 -8.32
C GLY A 190 -15.95 -2.91 -7.47
N ASP A 191 -16.37 -2.52 -6.28
CA ASP A 191 -15.52 -1.78 -5.35
C ASP A 191 -14.37 -2.65 -4.83
N LEU A 192 -13.16 -2.10 -4.92
CA LEU A 192 -11.98 -2.72 -4.33
C LEU A 192 -11.35 -1.79 -3.29
N LYS A 193 -11.39 -2.23 -2.04
CA LYS A 193 -10.55 -1.69 -0.98
C LYS A 193 -9.57 -2.76 -0.55
N ILE A 194 -8.30 -2.55 -0.85
CA ILE A 194 -7.22 -3.40 -0.33
C ILE A 194 -6.99 -2.99 1.11
N VAL A 195 -7.11 -3.94 2.03
CA VAL A 195 -6.83 -3.73 3.46
C VAL A 195 -5.76 -4.72 3.93
N LYS A 196 -5.15 -4.47 5.08
CA LYS A 196 -4.15 -5.37 5.65
C LYS A 196 -4.80 -6.67 6.13
N GLY A 197 -4.13 -7.79 5.89
CA GLY A 197 -4.59 -9.12 6.30
C GLY A 197 -5.52 -9.77 5.28
N ASP A 198 -6.41 -10.63 5.78
CA ASP A 198 -7.44 -11.31 4.99
C ASP A 198 -8.66 -10.39 4.82
N PHE A 199 -9.16 -10.29 3.59
CA PHE A 199 -10.44 -9.65 3.29
C PHE A 199 -11.16 -10.32 2.13
N GLU A 200 -12.46 -10.08 2.02
CA GLU A 200 -13.28 -10.51 0.89
C GLU A 200 -13.69 -9.30 0.06
N THR A 201 -13.74 -9.49 -1.25
CA THR A 201 -14.30 -8.53 -2.21
C THR A 201 -15.25 -9.25 -3.14
N THR A 202 -16.26 -8.55 -3.62
CA THR A 202 -17.30 -9.08 -4.50
C THR A 202 -17.39 -8.23 -5.76
N PHE A 203 -17.30 -8.90 -6.90
CA PHE A 203 -17.42 -8.28 -8.21
C PHE A 203 -18.66 -8.79 -8.93
N GLN A 204 -19.32 -7.90 -9.68
CA GLN A 204 -20.36 -8.26 -10.62
C GLN A 204 -19.75 -8.37 -12.01
N GLY A 205 -20.27 -9.25 -12.87
CA GLY A 205 -19.64 -9.49 -14.15
C GLY A 205 -20.45 -10.32 -15.13
N SER A 206 -19.79 -10.69 -16.22
CA SER A 206 -20.31 -11.61 -17.23
C SER A 206 -19.27 -12.68 -17.55
N ILE A 207 -19.76 -13.91 -17.80
CA ILE A 207 -18.92 -15.05 -18.19
C ILE A 207 -18.98 -15.24 -19.70
N ASN A 208 -17.85 -15.59 -20.30
CA ASN A 208 -17.75 -16.04 -21.67
C ASN A 208 -18.01 -17.55 -21.77
N LYS A 209 -19.29 -17.93 -22.01
CA LYS A 209 -19.80 -19.33 -22.07
C LYS A 209 -19.30 -20.18 -23.25
N GLY A 210 -18.31 -19.70 -24.00
CA GLY A 210 -17.66 -20.44 -25.07
C GLY A 210 -16.16 -20.59 -24.89
N ALA A 211 -15.62 -20.05 -23.79
CA ALA A 211 -14.20 -20.06 -23.52
C ALA A 211 -13.74 -21.45 -23.07
N LYS A 212 -12.47 -21.77 -23.33
CA LYS A 212 -11.92 -23.06 -22.92
C LYS A 212 -11.73 -23.10 -21.41
N ALA A 213 -12.35 -24.09 -20.77
CA ALA A 213 -12.14 -24.37 -19.36
C ALA A 213 -10.65 -24.59 -19.03
N SER A 214 -10.24 -24.09 -17.87
CA SER A 214 -8.90 -24.21 -17.32
C SER A 214 -8.99 -24.33 -15.80
N ASP A 215 -8.05 -25.03 -15.18
CA ASP A 215 -7.96 -25.09 -13.72
C ASP A 215 -7.21 -23.87 -13.14
N LYS A 216 -6.48 -23.16 -14.00
CA LYS A 216 -5.70 -21.96 -13.65
C LYS A 216 -6.15 -20.76 -14.45
N ALA A 217 -6.19 -19.61 -13.80
CA ALA A 217 -6.46 -18.34 -14.43
C ALA A 217 -5.57 -17.24 -13.84
N ARG A 218 -5.65 -16.06 -14.45
CA ARG A 218 -5.06 -14.83 -13.95
C ARG A 218 -6.16 -13.80 -13.74
N LEU A 219 -6.12 -13.10 -12.61
CA LEU A 219 -6.92 -11.89 -12.39
C LEU A 219 -6.10 -10.69 -12.88
N VAL A 220 -6.60 -10.02 -13.90
CA VAL A 220 -5.91 -8.92 -14.59
C VAL A 220 -6.67 -7.62 -14.37
N GLY A 221 -6.04 -6.64 -13.73
CA GLY A 221 -6.59 -5.30 -13.53
C GLY A 221 -6.60 -4.51 -14.84
N LEU A 222 -7.75 -3.96 -15.21
CA LEU A 222 -7.92 -3.19 -16.45
C LEU A 222 -7.93 -1.67 -16.22
N GLY A 223 -8.43 -1.23 -15.07
CA GLY A 223 -8.64 0.18 -14.77
C GLY A 223 -9.64 0.38 -13.63
N THR A 224 -9.88 1.63 -13.30
CA THR A 224 -10.91 2.05 -12.34
C THR A 224 -11.90 2.97 -13.06
N GLN A 225 -13.11 3.10 -12.51
CA GLN A 225 -14.14 3.99 -13.07
C GLN A 225 -13.74 5.46 -12.94
N GLU A 226 -12.95 5.79 -11.91
CA GLU A 226 -12.49 7.14 -11.64
C GLU A 226 -11.20 7.49 -12.39
N SER A 227 -11.07 8.75 -12.81
CA SER A 227 -9.87 9.25 -13.46
C SER A 227 -8.87 9.78 -12.41
N ASN A 228 -8.19 8.85 -11.74
CA ASN A 228 -7.13 9.12 -10.78
C ASN A 228 -5.96 8.15 -11.00
N TRP A 229 -4.90 8.25 -10.19
CA TRP A 229 -3.74 7.36 -10.35
C TRP A 229 -4.07 5.88 -10.08
N CYS A 230 -5.16 5.54 -9.37
CA CYS A 230 -5.58 4.14 -9.17
C CYS A 230 -5.92 3.45 -10.49
N ASN A 231 -6.40 4.19 -11.49
CA ASN A 231 -6.66 3.65 -12.84
C ASN A 231 -5.40 3.10 -13.51
N GLU A 232 -4.23 3.62 -13.15
CA GLU A 232 -2.93 3.14 -13.64
C GLU A 232 -2.37 2.02 -12.76
N THR A 233 -2.49 2.15 -11.43
CA THR A 233 -1.85 1.21 -10.50
C THR A 233 -2.62 -0.09 -10.35
N ILE A 234 -3.94 -0.09 -10.57
CA ILE A 234 -4.74 -1.33 -10.58
C ILE A 234 -4.24 -2.33 -11.63
N LYS A 235 -3.66 -1.83 -12.73
CA LYS A 235 -3.08 -2.64 -13.81
C LYS A 235 -1.81 -3.39 -13.40
N PHE A 236 -1.28 -3.12 -12.20
CA PHE A 236 -0.21 -3.94 -11.60
C PHE A 236 -0.73 -5.25 -11.03
N ILE A 237 -2.05 -5.37 -10.81
CA ILE A 237 -2.68 -6.63 -10.45
C ILE A 237 -2.73 -7.50 -11.71
N ASP A 238 -1.86 -8.49 -11.74
CA ASP A 238 -1.88 -9.56 -12.72
C ASP A 238 -1.39 -10.84 -12.03
N VAL A 239 -2.33 -11.49 -11.33
CA VAL A 239 -2.01 -12.59 -10.40
C VAL A 239 -2.61 -13.91 -10.81
N PRO A 240 -1.83 -15.01 -10.75
CA PRO A 240 -2.35 -16.34 -10.99
C PRO A 240 -3.20 -16.83 -9.80
N PHE A 241 -4.23 -17.60 -10.09
CA PHE A 241 -5.06 -18.29 -9.10
C PHE A 241 -5.71 -19.55 -9.68
N SER A 242 -6.19 -20.42 -8.80
CA SER A 242 -6.97 -21.59 -9.18
C SER A 242 -8.44 -21.21 -9.36
N LEU A 243 -9.02 -21.60 -10.51
CA LEU A 243 -10.44 -21.43 -10.75
C LEU A 243 -11.24 -22.41 -9.90
N SER A 244 -12.38 -21.96 -9.39
CA SER A 244 -13.29 -22.87 -8.69
C SER A 244 -14.00 -23.80 -9.69
N PRO A 245 -14.27 -25.07 -9.33
CA PRO A 245 -15.05 -25.98 -10.17
C PRO A 245 -16.42 -25.40 -10.56
N GLN A 246 -17.04 -24.62 -9.67
CA GLN A 246 -18.31 -23.95 -9.91
C GLN A 246 -18.19 -22.94 -11.05
N PHE A 247 -17.15 -22.11 -11.06
CA PHE A 247 -16.91 -21.17 -12.15
C PHE A 247 -16.55 -21.87 -13.45
N ALA A 248 -15.71 -22.91 -13.39
CA ALA A 248 -15.33 -23.68 -14.57
C ALA A 248 -16.54 -24.33 -15.26
N SER A 249 -17.56 -24.75 -14.50
CA SER A 249 -18.82 -25.29 -15.04
C SER A 249 -19.73 -24.28 -15.73
N MET A 250 -19.44 -22.98 -15.60
CA MET A 250 -20.21 -21.88 -16.21
C MET A 250 -19.58 -21.38 -17.52
N LEU A 251 -18.35 -21.80 -17.85
CA LEU A 251 -17.67 -21.56 -19.13
C LEU A 251 -18.22 -22.48 -20.22
#